data_AF-A0A9E3F2J0-F1
#
_entry.id   AF-A0A9E3F2J0-F1
#
_cell.length_a   1.000
_cell.length_b   1.000
_cell.length_c   1.000
_cell.angle_alpha   90.00
_cell.angle_beta   90.00
_cell.angle_gamma   90.00
#
_symmetry.space_group_name_H-M   'P 1'
#
loop_
_entity.id
_entity.type
_entity.pdbx_description
1 polymer ?
#
loop_
_entity_poly.entity_id
_entity_poly.type
_entity_poly.pdbx_seq_one_letter_code
_entity_poly.pdbx_strand_id
1 'polypeptide(L)'
;MRRSLSVFLLVLALAAFTAINAPANTLLWRVGRQDNSNAEFTGKANPSRFAVPADWRTRTAWPEFQGGSNDNDKSGWTCDIVYRLPSVPGDGALFTLKTIQASASVPELAVFSNGAPCGILQMVGSGPPGVGGHTFGRPYQIYIPKEFLRRGANTLRLQKLGHPYNRASSLSLWWQWDYFQLESLSRPATEPLHSKMTWMGVQNGGFDLRDTQVRNDPLALTWLGVAYSGNSTRTGFWSDITQLQPERRAYLDALRRINMGAIADGLSPSRALPHGSQDLMPDGGLPQSAKDYLNGFFRDYGGLFQYYELSNEPCMSISGDSMAVDLAVAKYVDSIKPATVKLAAPGWAYGGGAGDPKNWDADPANRRRIEQFCQAINGHAYADSYERDHGSLIENLKVYGDITDGWPKDTINTECGTYDGHTDAKDLGITQMHASMFDRDMRAHIGFCDRFVAFALMGNDPPFNFLTGDYARPDTWAGRPFPDAPADDNRVKIFRRYALAYATHGRPLPYVYRNPAQAANRIVLFRPVDTSALPPMIGSGATSRKILLNFVNFDNAASHTLAVRVQMPRKGTYTGERIGPQNAYRDARSPVRLTAGRTLDLTETLGPGEAVQYILEPPRNSNTRKENHPQ
;
A
#
# COMPACT_ATOMS: atom_id res chain seq x y z
N MET A 1 14.86 -19.79 -56.53
CA MET A 1 14.35 -18.41 -56.44
C MET A 1 13.18 -18.45 -55.45
N ARG A 2 13.37 -18.03 -54.19
CA ARG A 2 13.02 -16.69 -53.64
C ARG A 2 11.55 -16.36 -53.94
N ARG A 3 10.59 -16.12 -53.04
CA ARG A 3 10.48 -15.48 -51.69
C ARG A 3 8.96 -15.06 -51.69
N SER A 4 8.15 -14.97 -50.64
CA SER A 4 8.35 -14.71 -49.23
C SER A 4 7.11 -15.16 -48.42
N LEU A 5 7.36 -15.83 -47.30
CA LEU A 5 6.59 -15.75 -46.06
C LEU A 5 6.54 -14.28 -45.58
N SER A 6 5.40 -13.83 -45.04
CA SER A 6 5.33 -12.80 -43.98
C SER A 6 3.87 -12.54 -43.55
N VAL A 7 3.30 -13.39 -42.69
CA VAL A 7 2.21 -13.01 -41.76
C VAL A 7 2.41 -13.80 -40.47
N PHE A 8 3.42 -13.42 -39.69
CA PHE A 8 3.58 -13.82 -38.29
C PHE A 8 4.52 -12.80 -37.66
N LEU A 9 3.96 -11.84 -36.92
CA LEU A 9 4.55 -11.11 -35.78
C LEU A 9 3.72 -9.84 -35.53
N LEU A 10 2.62 -9.99 -34.78
CA LEU A 10 2.11 -8.90 -33.95
C LEU A 10 1.28 -9.45 -32.77
N VAL A 11 1.85 -10.42 -32.05
CA VAL A 11 1.35 -10.87 -30.74
C VAL A 11 2.57 -10.99 -29.84
N LEU A 12 3.03 -9.86 -29.29
CA LEU A 12 4.08 -9.79 -28.27
C LEU A 12 4.07 -8.40 -27.63
N ALA A 13 2.99 -8.07 -26.90
CA ALA A 13 2.96 -6.95 -25.96
C ALA A 13 1.89 -7.07 -24.85
N LEU A 14 1.31 -8.25 -24.64
CA LEU A 14 0.36 -8.49 -23.53
C LEU A 14 0.71 -9.81 -22.83
N ALA A 15 1.75 -9.76 -21.98
CA ALA A 15 2.00 -10.67 -20.86
C ALA A 15 3.39 -10.38 -20.27
N ALA A 16 3.47 -9.48 -19.28
CA ALA A 16 4.54 -9.43 -18.28
C ALA A 16 4.22 -8.34 -17.23
N PHE A 17 3.22 -8.59 -16.38
CA PHE A 17 3.13 -7.93 -15.08
C PHE A 17 3.09 -8.94 -13.93
N THR A 18 3.74 -10.09 -14.15
CA THR A 18 4.12 -11.05 -13.13
C THR A 18 5.59 -11.36 -13.37
N ALA A 19 6.39 -11.28 -12.31
CA ALA A 19 7.85 -11.10 -12.30
C ALA A 19 8.31 -9.72 -12.82
N ILE A 20 8.62 -8.83 -11.88
CA ILE A 20 9.73 -7.89 -12.09
C ILE A 20 10.92 -8.78 -12.44
N ASN A 21 11.26 -8.90 -13.73
CA ASN A 21 12.56 -9.39 -14.16
C ASN A 21 13.58 -8.39 -13.60
N ALA A 22 14.02 -8.66 -12.37
CA ALA A 22 15.17 -8.00 -11.79
C ALA A 22 16.35 -8.33 -12.72
N PRO A 23 17.03 -7.34 -13.32
CA PRO A 23 18.27 -7.61 -14.04
C PRO A 23 19.20 -8.37 -13.10
N ALA A 24 19.98 -9.33 -13.61
CA ALA A 24 20.76 -10.29 -12.82
C ALA A 24 21.34 -9.67 -11.54
N ASN A 25 20.59 -9.81 -10.45
CA ASN A 25 21.01 -9.36 -9.14
C ASN A 25 22.11 -10.32 -8.70
N THR A 26 23.27 -9.80 -8.31
CA THR A 26 24.30 -10.66 -7.74
C THR A 26 23.98 -10.87 -6.26
N LEU A 27 23.66 -12.11 -5.90
CA LEU A 27 23.46 -12.49 -4.51
C LEU A 27 24.77 -12.29 -3.73
N LEU A 28 24.74 -11.37 -2.76
CA LEU A 28 25.89 -11.03 -1.93
C LEU A 28 26.05 -12.04 -0.80
N TRP A 29 24.93 -12.39 -0.16
CA TRP A 29 24.82 -13.47 0.82
C TRP A 29 23.36 -13.88 1.03
N ARG A 30 23.17 -15.09 1.56
CA ARG A 30 21.87 -15.62 1.99
C ARG A 30 22.06 -16.46 3.26
N VAL A 31 21.07 -16.39 4.14
CA VAL A 31 20.84 -17.30 5.26
C VAL A 31 19.48 -17.93 5.01
N GLY A 32 19.38 -19.25 5.04
CA GLY A 32 18.18 -19.95 4.58
C GLY A 32 18.30 -20.51 3.15
N ARG A 33 17.39 -21.43 2.81
CA ARG A 33 17.12 -21.91 1.46
C ARG A 33 15.82 -21.30 0.98
N GLN A 34 15.62 -21.32 -0.33
CA GLN A 34 14.37 -20.89 -0.95
C GLN A 34 13.58 -22.15 -1.27
N ASP A 35 13.02 -22.77 -0.24
CA ASP A 35 12.26 -24.03 -0.35
C ASP A 35 10.95 -24.02 0.45
N ASN A 36 10.53 -22.82 0.92
CA ASN A 36 9.35 -22.59 1.74
C ASN A 36 9.35 -23.45 3.02
N SER A 37 10.53 -23.66 3.60
CA SER A 37 10.73 -24.45 4.81
C SER A 37 11.69 -23.77 5.77
N ASN A 38 11.50 -24.02 7.07
CA ASN A 38 12.43 -23.59 8.11
C ASN A 38 13.21 -24.76 8.72
N ALA A 39 13.17 -25.94 8.10
CA ALA A 39 13.73 -27.19 8.66
C ALA A 39 15.24 -27.14 8.91
N GLU A 40 15.97 -26.31 8.16
CA GLU A 40 17.42 -26.18 8.32
C GLU A 40 17.88 -25.26 9.46
N PHE A 41 16.95 -24.53 10.08
CA PHE A 41 17.21 -23.66 11.22
C PHE A 41 17.03 -24.44 12.54
N THR A 42 18.10 -25.12 12.96
CA THR A 42 18.06 -26.01 14.13
C THR A 42 18.49 -25.34 15.43
N GLY A 43 18.73 -24.02 15.42
CA GLY A 43 19.13 -23.27 16.59
C GLY A 43 18.01 -23.16 17.62
N LYS A 44 18.39 -23.01 18.90
CA LYS A 44 17.43 -22.85 20.01
C LYS A 44 17.01 -21.40 20.25
N ALA A 45 17.77 -20.45 19.71
CA ALA A 45 17.55 -19.02 19.84
C ALA A 45 18.19 -18.30 18.67
N ASN A 46 17.73 -17.09 18.38
CA ASN A 46 18.36 -16.23 17.38
C ASN A 46 19.59 -15.50 17.95
N PRO A 47 20.68 -15.37 17.17
CA PRO A 47 21.91 -14.74 17.64
C PRO A 47 21.74 -13.22 17.69
N SER A 48 22.46 -12.56 18.60
CA SER A 48 22.53 -11.08 18.63
C SER A 48 23.51 -10.50 17.62
N ARG A 49 24.43 -11.32 17.13
CA ARG A 49 25.42 -11.00 16.12
C ARG A 49 25.74 -12.24 15.30
N PHE A 50 25.76 -12.10 13.98
CA PHE A 50 26.02 -13.21 13.07
C PHE A 50 27.02 -12.79 11.98
N ALA A 51 28.15 -13.48 11.87
CA ALA A 51 29.08 -13.24 10.77
C ALA A 51 28.72 -14.17 9.61
N VAL A 52 28.43 -13.59 8.44
CA VAL A 52 28.13 -14.38 7.23
C VAL A 52 29.35 -15.24 6.90
N PRO A 53 29.21 -16.59 6.91
CA PRO A 53 30.34 -17.47 6.71
C PRO A 53 30.73 -17.54 5.23
N ALA A 54 31.98 -17.83 4.91
CA ALA A 54 32.47 -17.84 3.52
C ALA A 54 31.81 -18.92 2.66
N ASP A 55 31.35 -20.00 3.29
CA ASP A 55 30.70 -21.16 2.68
C ASP A 55 29.17 -21.02 2.58
N TRP A 56 28.60 -19.84 2.85
CA TRP A 56 27.14 -19.63 2.88
C TRP A 56 26.41 -20.16 1.64
N ARG A 57 27.05 -20.17 0.45
CA ARG A 57 26.47 -20.67 -0.80
C ARG A 57 26.21 -22.17 -0.82
N THR A 58 27.05 -22.94 -0.13
CA THR A 58 27.03 -24.41 -0.13
C THR A 58 26.49 -24.98 1.17
N ARG A 59 26.15 -24.12 2.13
CA ARG A 59 25.68 -24.51 3.45
C ARG A 59 24.23 -24.98 3.40
N THR A 60 23.93 -26.06 4.11
CA THR A 60 22.61 -26.71 4.16
C THR A 60 21.98 -26.70 5.55
N ALA A 61 22.62 -26.07 6.55
CA ALA A 61 22.12 -26.01 7.91
C ALA A 61 22.56 -24.71 8.58
N TRP A 62 21.68 -24.14 9.40
CA TRP A 62 21.90 -22.88 10.12
C TRP A 62 21.64 -23.09 11.62
N PRO A 63 22.50 -23.84 12.33
CA PRO A 63 22.35 -24.10 13.75
C PRO A 63 22.43 -22.84 14.62
N GLU A 64 22.90 -21.73 14.06
CA GLU A 64 22.94 -20.43 14.72
C GLU A 64 21.56 -19.77 14.87
N PHE A 65 20.59 -20.12 14.01
CA PHE A 65 19.28 -19.49 13.96
C PHE A 65 18.19 -20.49 14.33
N GLN A 66 17.17 -20.03 15.04
CA GLN A 66 15.90 -20.77 15.16
C GLN A 66 15.06 -20.53 13.90
N GLY A 67 14.04 -21.35 13.65
CA GLY A 67 13.20 -21.29 12.43
C GLY A 67 12.26 -20.09 12.28
N GLY A 68 12.54 -18.97 12.97
CA GLY A 68 11.68 -17.79 13.00
C GLY A 68 11.95 -16.89 14.19
N SER A 69 11.05 -15.94 14.43
CA SER A 69 10.92 -15.30 15.73
C SER A 69 9.69 -15.83 16.45
N ASN A 70 9.79 -16.05 17.76
CA ASN A 70 8.68 -16.46 18.61
C ASN A 70 8.36 -15.39 19.66
N ASP A 71 7.29 -15.57 20.43
CA ASP A 71 6.88 -14.63 21.48
C ASP A 71 7.89 -14.54 22.64
N ASN A 72 8.73 -15.58 22.81
CA ASN A 72 9.82 -15.61 23.80
C ASN A 72 11.04 -14.78 23.37
N ASP A 73 11.17 -14.44 22.08
CA ASP A 73 12.10 -13.41 21.66
C ASP A 73 11.61 -12.09 22.24
N LYS A 74 12.29 -11.64 23.30
CA LYS A 74 12.02 -10.37 23.98
C LYS A 74 11.81 -9.27 22.94
N SER A 75 10.78 -8.45 23.15
CA SER A 75 10.60 -7.20 22.40
C SER A 75 11.94 -6.45 22.31
N GLY A 76 12.35 -6.06 21.10
CA GLY A 76 13.64 -5.41 20.89
C GLY A 76 14.82 -6.36 20.69
N TRP A 77 14.61 -7.65 20.38
CA TRP A 77 15.67 -8.50 19.84
C TRP A 77 16.33 -7.81 18.64
N THR A 78 17.66 -7.85 18.61
CA THR A 78 18.48 -7.35 17.50
C THR A 78 19.44 -8.42 17.05
N CYS A 79 19.71 -8.48 15.75
CA CYS A 79 20.79 -9.27 15.16
C CYS A 79 21.63 -8.41 14.23
N ASP A 80 22.90 -8.25 14.56
CA ASP A 80 23.90 -7.60 13.71
C ASP A 80 24.50 -8.64 12.75
N ILE A 81 24.02 -8.65 11.51
CA ILE A 81 24.58 -9.46 10.42
C ILE A 81 25.82 -8.75 9.87
N VAL A 82 26.99 -9.36 10.03
CA VAL A 82 28.28 -8.82 9.64
C VAL A 82 28.75 -9.49 8.36
N TYR A 83 29.07 -8.68 7.35
CA TYR A 83 29.51 -9.15 6.04
C TYR A 83 30.56 -8.21 5.44
N ARG A 84 31.22 -8.65 4.37
CA ARG A 84 32.22 -7.85 3.67
C ARG A 84 31.85 -7.62 2.21
N LEU A 85 32.05 -6.39 1.75
CA LEU A 85 31.86 -5.99 0.36
C LEU A 85 33.21 -5.65 -0.29
N PRO A 86 33.59 -6.30 -1.42
CA PRO A 86 34.82 -5.93 -2.14
C PRO A 86 34.71 -4.52 -2.75
N SER A 87 33.50 -4.12 -3.13
CA SER A 87 33.10 -2.80 -3.62
C SER A 87 31.65 -2.52 -3.21
N VAL A 88 31.27 -1.24 -3.14
CA VAL A 88 29.86 -0.85 -2.93
C VAL A 88 29.08 -1.06 -4.23
N PRO A 89 27.94 -1.77 -4.23
CA PRO A 89 27.05 -1.85 -5.37
C PRO A 89 26.65 -0.46 -5.90
N GLY A 90 26.82 -0.24 -7.21
CA GLY A 90 26.66 1.09 -7.83
C GLY A 90 25.25 1.68 -7.70
N ASP A 91 24.25 0.82 -7.60
CA ASP A 91 22.82 1.16 -7.50
C ASP A 91 22.19 0.74 -6.16
N GLY A 92 23.01 0.41 -5.17
CA GLY A 92 22.55 -0.06 -3.86
C GLY A 92 22.24 -1.56 -3.82
N ALA A 93 21.53 -1.98 -2.79
CA ALA A 93 21.22 -3.38 -2.53
C ALA A 93 19.74 -3.57 -2.18
N LEU A 94 19.27 -4.80 -2.28
CA LEU A 94 17.93 -5.22 -1.87
C LEU A 94 18.08 -6.26 -0.77
N PHE A 95 17.61 -5.92 0.44
CA PHE A 95 17.41 -6.90 1.49
C PHE A 95 16.06 -7.56 1.27
N THR A 96 16.01 -8.90 1.30
CA THR A 96 14.77 -9.66 1.20
C THR A 96 14.64 -10.60 2.39
N LEU A 97 13.48 -10.61 3.03
CA LEU A 97 13.04 -11.60 4.01
C LEU A 97 11.84 -12.36 3.44
N LYS A 98 11.96 -13.67 3.27
CA LYS A 98 10.85 -14.53 2.88
C LYS A 98 10.26 -15.19 4.12
N THR A 99 8.98 -14.95 4.35
CA THR A 99 8.22 -15.60 5.43
C THR A 99 7.49 -16.83 4.89
N ILE A 100 7.35 -17.84 5.76
CA ILE A 100 6.49 -19.02 5.53
C ILE A 100 5.11 -18.74 6.11
N GLN A 101 5.10 -18.18 7.32
CA GLN A 101 3.91 -17.78 8.06
C GLN A 101 4.27 -16.67 9.04
N ALA A 102 3.30 -15.84 9.39
CA ALA A 102 3.42 -14.88 10.48
C ALA A 102 2.15 -14.86 11.34
N SER A 103 2.27 -14.21 12.50
CA SER A 103 1.12 -13.85 13.29
C SER A 103 0.20 -12.89 12.53
N ALA A 104 -1.10 -13.03 12.78
CA ALA A 104 -2.10 -12.10 12.32
C ALA A 104 -2.02 -10.72 13.01
N SER A 105 -1.37 -10.61 14.18
CA SER A 105 -1.14 -9.33 14.88
C SER A 105 -0.05 -8.43 14.25
N VAL A 106 0.42 -8.80 13.06
CA VAL A 106 1.29 -8.01 12.18
C VAL A 106 2.65 -7.66 12.81
N PRO A 107 3.59 -8.61 12.94
CA PRO A 107 4.93 -8.32 13.45
C PRO A 107 5.74 -7.37 12.58
N GLU A 108 6.59 -6.56 13.22
CA GLU A 108 7.44 -5.58 12.56
C GLU A 108 8.94 -5.91 12.67
N LEU A 109 9.67 -5.75 11.57
CA LEU A 109 11.14 -5.87 11.56
C LEU A 109 11.79 -4.61 10.98
N ALA A 110 12.45 -3.82 11.83
CA ALA A 110 13.25 -2.69 11.39
C ALA A 110 14.62 -3.15 10.87
N VAL A 111 15.08 -2.54 9.78
CA VAL A 111 16.36 -2.85 9.15
C VAL A 111 17.24 -1.61 9.06
N PHE A 112 18.49 -1.75 9.51
CA PHE A 112 19.49 -0.69 9.48
C PHE A 112 20.77 -1.15 8.80
N SER A 113 21.33 -0.32 7.93
CA SER A 113 22.63 -0.57 7.29
C SER A 113 23.67 0.38 7.84
N ASN A 114 24.70 -0.17 8.49
CA ASN A 114 25.75 0.60 9.17
C ASN A 114 25.18 1.67 10.13
N GLY A 115 24.06 1.35 10.79
CA GLY A 115 23.32 2.24 11.69
C GLY A 115 22.28 3.14 11.01
N ALA A 116 22.33 3.34 9.69
CA ALA A 116 21.36 4.15 8.98
C ALA A 116 20.01 3.40 8.81
N PRO A 117 18.87 4.04 9.11
CA PRO A 117 17.56 3.41 8.96
C PRO A 117 17.19 3.22 7.49
N CYS A 118 16.83 1.99 7.12
CA CYS A 118 16.51 1.60 5.74
C CYS A 118 14.99 1.37 5.53
N GLY A 119 14.29 0.86 6.54
CA GLY A 119 12.85 0.58 6.45
C GLY A 119 12.37 -0.32 7.59
N ILE A 120 11.05 -0.55 7.61
CA ILE A 120 10.38 -1.43 8.57
C ILE A 120 9.48 -2.38 7.78
N LEU A 121 9.71 -3.68 7.90
CA LEU A 121 8.86 -4.68 7.28
C LEU A 121 7.57 -4.83 8.07
N GLN A 122 6.43 -4.79 7.39
CA GLN A 122 5.11 -5.11 7.93
C GLN A 122 4.76 -6.52 7.50
N MET A 123 4.95 -7.49 8.38
CA MET A 123 4.73 -8.89 8.08
C MET A 123 3.35 -9.29 8.57
N VAL A 124 2.59 -10.02 7.76
CA VAL A 124 1.24 -10.48 8.11
C VAL A 124 1.13 -11.95 7.75
N GLY A 125 0.37 -12.69 8.53
CA GLY A 125 0.01 -14.06 8.24
C GLY A 125 -1.35 -14.40 8.86
N SER A 126 -1.70 -15.66 8.82
CA SER A 126 -2.98 -16.20 9.32
C SER A 126 -2.81 -16.96 10.63
N GLY A 127 -1.60 -17.00 11.21
CA GLY A 127 -1.33 -17.68 12.46
C GLY A 127 -1.93 -16.99 13.68
N PRO A 128 -1.96 -17.65 14.85
CA PRO A 128 -2.53 -17.09 16.08
C PRO A 128 -2.10 -15.65 16.38
N PRO A 129 -3.03 -14.76 16.79
CA PRO A 129 -4.40 -15.05 17.24
C PRO A 129 -5.44 -15.22 16.13
N GLY A 130 -5.04 -15.15 14.86
CA GLY A 130 -5.91 -15.46 13.73
C GLY A 130 -6.38 -16.92 13.75
N VAL A 131 -7.33 -17.23 12.87
CA VAL A 131 -8.03 -18.53 12.88
C VAL A 131 -7.18 -19.71 12.39
N GLY A 132 -6.04 -19.45 11.74
CA GLY A 132 -5.14 -20.49 11.24
C GLY A 132 -5.74 -21.27 10.07
N GLY A 133 -5.32 -22.54 9.92
CA GLY A 133 -5.83 -23.46 8.89
C GLY A 133 -5.24 -23.29 7.48
N HIS A 134 -4.68 -22.12 7.18
CA HIS A 134 -3.96 -21.82 5.94
C HIS A 134 -2.64 -21.12 6.24
N THR A 135 -1.68 -21.15 5.31
CA THR A 135 -0.45 -20.36 5.38
C THR A 135 -0.46 -19.21 4.39
N PHE A 136 -0.01 -18.03 4.84
CA PHE A 136 0.28 -16.90 3.97
C PHE A 136 1.76 -16.52 4.10
N GLY A 137 2.53 -16.88 3.08
CA GLY A 137 3.93 -16.53 2.92
C GLY A 137 4.11 -15.57 1.75
N ARG A 138 5.06 -14.65 1.91
CA ARG A 138 5.55 -13.80 0.81
C ARG A 138 6.94 -13.25 1.09
N PRO A 139 7.68 -12.84 0.05
CA PRO A 139 8.87 -12.03 0.22
C PRO A 139 8.51 -10.59 0.61
N TYR A 140 9.29 -10.05 1.55
CA TYR A 140 9.31 -8.67 1.99
C TYR A 140 10.69 -8.08 1.69
N GLN A 141 10.72 -6.86 1.17
CA GLN A 141 11.89 -6.26 0.54
C GLN A 141 12.14 -4.83 1.04
N ILE A 142 13.41 -4.55 1.36
CA ILE A 142 13.90 -3.20 1.68
C ILE A 142 15.01 -2.82 0.71
N TYR A 143 14.82 -1.70 0.01
CA TYR A 143 15.90 -1.06 -0.73
C TYR A 143 16.89 -0.42 0.24
N ILE A 144 18.18 -0.74 0.07
CA ILE A 144 19.28 -0.16 0.82
C ILE A 144 20.08 0.74 -0.12
N PRO A 145 20.02 2.07 0.06
CA PRO A 145 20.83 3.01 -0.72
C PRO A 145 22.32 2.71 -0.62
N LYS A 146 23.04 2.90 -1.71
CA LYS A 146 24.50 2.72 -1.73
C LYS A 146 25.22 3.62 -0.74
N GLU A 147 24.65 4.78 -0.42
CA GLU A 147 25.15 5.73 0.57
C GLU A 147 25.18 5.13 1.98
N PHE A 148 24.43 4.06 2.24
CA PHE A 148 24.38 3.36 3.53
C PHE A 148 25.28 2.11 3.56
N LEU A 149 25.98 1.83 2.46
CA LEU A 149 26.91 0.73 2.30
C LEU A 149 28.34 1.29 2.24
N ARG A 150 29.33 0.46 2.59
CA ARG A 150 30.75 0.82 2.48
C ARG A 150 31.57 -0.34 1.94
N ARG A 151 32.73 -0.03 1.35
CA ARG A 151 33.72 -1.04 1.02
C ARG A 151 34.26 -1.68 2.30
N GLY A 152 34.54 -2.98 2.28
CA GLY A 152 35.03 -3.70 3.45
C GLY A 152 33.90 -4.16 4.37
N ALA A 153 34.07 -4.02 5.69
CA ALA A 153 33.14 -4.55 6.67
C ALA A 153 31.84 -3.73 6.75
N ASN A 154 30.70 -4.40 6.67
CA ASN A 154 29.37 -3.81 6.83
C ASN A 154 28.61 -4.54 7.94
N THR A 155 27.64 -3.85 8.51
CA THR A 155 26.64 -4.44 9.42
C THR A 155 25.25 -4.15 8.89
N LEU A 156 24.43 -5.19 8.77
CA LEU A 156 22.99 -5.09 8.62
C LEU A 156 22.34 -5.48 9.95
N ARG A 157 21.74 -4.53 10.66
CA ARG A 157 21.00 -4.80 11.90
C ARG A 157 19.56 -5.10 11.56
N LEU A 158 19.09 -6.27 11.99
CA LEU A 158 17.68 -6.63 12.05
C LEU A 158 17.19 -6.36 13.48
N GLN A 159 16.05 -5.70 13.64
CA GLN A 159 15.47 -5.41 14.94
C GLN A 159 13.98 -5.77 14.96
N LYS A 160 13.61 -6.76 15.78
CA LYS A 160 12.22 -7.06 16.08
C LYS A 160 11.65 -5.93 16.93
N LEU A 161 10.58 -5.29 16.45
CA LEU A 161 9.88 -4.29 17.25
C LEU A 161 8.77 -4.95 18.07
N GLY A 162 8.53 -4.43 19.27
CA GLY A 162 7.29 -4.71 20.00
C GLY A 162 6.12 -3.90 19.46
N HIS A 163 4.95 -4.09 20.05
CA HIS A 163 3.72 -3.44 19.64
C HIS A 163 3.86 -1.89 19.56
N PRO A 164 3.37 -1.20 18.50
CA PRO A 164 3.60 0.25 18.33
C PRO A 164 3.18 1.13 19.52
N TYR A 165 2.10 0.77 20.19
CA TYR A 165 1.57 1.48 21.36
C TYR A 165 2.03 0.91 22.71
N ASN A 166 2.81 -0.19 22.69
CA ASN A 166 3.50 -0.75 23.84
C ASN A 166 4.74 -1.51 23.35
N ARG A 167 5.85 -0.79 23.13
CA ARG A 167 7.06 -1.37 22.53
C ARG A 167 7.72 -2.47 23.37
N ALA A 168 7.33 -2.63 24.64
CA ALA A 168 7.77 -3.71 25.52
C ALA A 168 6.93 -5.00 25.35
N SER A 169 5.76 -4.92 24.71
CA SER A 169 4.94 -6.09 24.43
C SER A 169 5.37 -6.75 23.12
N SER A 170 5.64 -8.06 23.19
CA SER A 170 5.82 -8.95 22.04
C SER A 170 4.69 -9.96 21.91
N LEU A 171 3.55 -9.74 22.60
CA LEU A 171 2.43 -10.66 22.61
C LEU A 171 1.93 -10.90 21.18
N SER A 172 1.93 -12.16 20.76
CA SER A 172 1.53 -12.58 19.42
C SER A 172 2.33 -11.91 18.29
N LEU A 173 3.58 -11.50 18.50
CA LEU A 173 4.42 -10.90 17.45
C LEU A 173 5.51 -11.90 17.05
N TRP A 174 5.12 -12.92 16.29
CA TRP A 174 5.98 -14.01 15.84
C TRP A 174 5.89 -14.23 14.32
N TRP A 175 6.92 -14.83 13.74
CA TRP A 175 6.92 -15.27 12.34
C TRP A 175 7.89 -16.43 12.11
N GLN A 176 7.71 -17.15 11.01
CA GLN A 176 8.63 -18.17 10.52
C GLN A 176 9.25 -17.70 9.20
N TRP A 177 10.56 -17.83 9.07
CA TRP A 177 11.27 -17.48 7.84
C TRP A 177 11.68 -18.71 7.05
N ASP A 178 11.71 -18.54 5.73
CA ASP A 178 12.32 -19.46 4.77
C ASP A 178 13.79 -19.07 4.57
N TYR A 179 14.01 -17.80 4.18
CA TYR A 179 15.34 -17.21 4.09
C TYR A 179 15.32 -15.70 4.29
N PHE A 180 16.52 -15.16 4.52
CA PHE A 180 16.79 -13.74 4.30
C PHE A 180 18.12 -13.56 3.58
N GLN A 181 18.18 -12.54 2.73
CA GLN A 181 19.31 -12.35 1.83
C GLN A 181 19.56 -10.89 1.50
N LEU A 182 20.75 -10.64 0.94
CA LEU A 182 21.12 -9.36 0.37
C LEU A 182 21.59 -9.55 -1.07
N GLU A 183 21.02 -8.77 -1.97
CA GLU A 183 21.34 -8.77 -3.39
C GLU A 183 21.85 -7.39 -3.83
N SER A 184 22.87 -7.34 -4.68
CA SER A 184 23.25 -6.08 -5.32
C SER A 184 22.28 -5.76 -6.46
N LEU A 185 21.86 -4.50 -6.57
CA LEU A 185 21.11 -4.03 -7.73
C LEU A 185 22.04 -3.80 -8.91
N SER A 186 21.64 -4.31 -10.09
CA SER A 186 22.38 -4.15 -11.35
C SER A 186 21.86 -2.98 -12.22
N ARG A 187 20.84 -2.27 -11.74
CA ARG A 187 20.32 -1.01 -12.29
C ARG A 187 19.79 -0.12 -11.16
N PRO A 188 19.63 1.19 -11.38
CA PRO A 188 19.01 2.08 -10.40
C PRO A 188 17.64 1.53 -9.95
N ALA A 189 17.41 1.55 -8.63
CA ALA A 189 16.10 1.21 -8.08
C ALA A 189 15.02 2.10 -8.73
N THR A 190 13.92 1.50 -9.13
CA THR A 190 12.75 2.24 -9.65
C THR A 190 11.80 2.67 -8.53
N GLU A 191 12.01 2.16 -7.32
CA GLU A 191 11.14 2.34 -6.15
C GLU A 191 11.95 2.16 -4.84
N PRO A 192 11.82 3.06 -3.84
CA PRO A 192 12.34 2.81 -2.50
C PRO A 192 11.42 1.84 -1.73
N LEU A 193 11.57 0.54 -2.00
CA LEU A 193 10.78 -0.49 -1.32
C LEU A 193 11.05 -0.51 0.19
N HIS A 194 9.99 -0.46 1.00
CA HIS A 194 10.04 -0.53 2.47
C HIS A 194 9.23 -1.72 3.02
N SER A 195 8.85 -2.70 2.19
CA SER A 195 8.23 -3.98 2.58
C SER A 195 7.79 -4.66 1.28
N LYS A 196 6.92 -3.99 0.54
CA LYS A 196 6.51 -4.32 -0.81
C LYS A 196 6.00 -3.03 -1.45
N MET A 197 5.75 -3.06 -2.76
CA MET A 197 5.01 -1.97 -3.37
C MET A 197 3.55 -2.06 -2.90
N THR A 198 3.03 -0.96 -2.36
CA THR A 198 1.66 -0.86 -1.85
C THR A 198 1.12 0.52 -2.17
N TRP A 199 -0.07 0.57 -2.78
CA TRP A 199 -0.79 1.81 -3.01
C TRP A 199 -1.88 2.01 -1.95
N MET A 200 -1.96 3.22 -1.40
CA MET A 200 -2.91 3.58 -0.35
C MET A 200 -3.84 4.68 -0.84
N GLY A 201 -5.10 4.65 -0.42
CA GLY A 201 -6.08 5.68 -0.72
C GLY A 201 -7.05 5.93 0.40
N VAL A 202 -7.90 6.93 0.20
CA VAL A 202 -9.09 7.15 1.01
C VAL A 202 -10.26 7.42 0.06
N GLN A 203 -11.41 6.81 0.32
CA GLN A 203 -12.65 7.10 -0.39
C GLN A 203 -13.55 8.02 0.45
N ASN A 204 -14.49 8.72 -0.20
CA ASN A 204 -15.49 9.50 0.52
C ASN A 204 -16.51 8.60 1.21
N GLY A 205 -17.10 9.11 2.31
CA GLY A 205 -18.23 8.49 3.03
C GLY A 205 -19.57 8.65 2.32
N GLY A 206 -19.55 8.95 1.02
CA GLY A 206 -20.70 9.27 0.21
C GLY A 206 -20.31 9.30 -1.26
N PHE A 207 -21.24 8.94 -2.13
CA PHE A 207 -20.97 8.67 -3.55
C PHE A 207 -21.49 9.78 -4.48
N ASP A 208 -22.08 10.82 -3.90
CA ASP A 208 -22.49 12.03 -4.61
C ASP A 208 -21.26 12.85 -5.00
N LEU A 209 -20.85 12.73 -6.26
CA LEU A 209 -19.81 13.58 -6.83
C LEU A 209 -20.41 14.93 -7.24
N ARG A 210 -20.18 15.95 -6.42
CA ARG A 210 -20.54 17.35 -6.68
C ARG A 210 -19.29 18.18 -6.90
N ASP A 211 -19.47 19.40 -7.38
CA ASP A 211 -18.41 20.38 -7.58
C ASP A 211 -17.56 20.64 -6.29
N THR A 212 -18.17 20.48 -5.11
CA THR A 212 -17.43 20.47 -3.83
C THR A 212 -16.37 19.36 -3.78
N GLN A 213 -16.71 18.14 -4.16
CA GLN A 213 -15.78 17.00 -4.18
C GLN A 213 -14.67 17.19 -5.22
N VAL A 214 -15.04 17.67 -6.42
CA VAL A 214 -14.10 17.98 -7.50
C VAL A 214 -13.01 18.95 -7.05
N ARG A 215 -13.36 19.96 -6.25
CA ARG A 215 -12.39 20.95 -5.73
C ARG A 215 -11.61 20.47 -4.52
N ASN A 216 -12.27 19.79 -3.59
CA ASN A 216 -11.76 19.64 -2.23
C ASN A 216 -11.04 18.30 -1.98
N ASP A 217 -11.45 17.21 -2.62
CA ASP A 217 -10.74 15.93 -2.48
C ASP A 217 -9.27 15.98 -2.88
N PRO A 218 -8.87 16.66 -3.98
CA PRO A 218 -7.46 16.76 -4.31
C PRO A 218 -6.64 17.42 -3.19
N LEU A 219 -7.21 18.39 -2.46
CA LEU A 219 -6.56 19.03 -1.32
C LEU A 219 -6.42 18.06 -0.14
N ALA A 220 -7.49 17.31 0.15
CA ALA A 220 -7.51 16.35 1.25
C ALA A 220 -6.58 15.15 0.97
N LEU A 221 -6.57 14.61 -0.25
CA LEU A 221 -5.68 13.54 -0.70
C LEU A 221 -4.21 13.99 -0.71
N THR A 222 -3.96 15.27 -1.01
CA THR A 222 -2.63 15.88 -0.87
C THR A 222 -2.24 15.97 0.60
N TRP A 223 -3.14 16.43 1.49
CA TRP A 223 -2.88 16.47 2.93
C TRP A 223 -2.59 15.07 3.48
N LEU A 224 -3.35 14.05 3.08
CA LEU A 224 -3.17 12.66 3.48
C LEU A 224 -1.89 12.00 2.91
N GLY A 225 -1.15 12.69 2.05
CA GLY A 225 0.15 12.23 1.55
C GLY A 225 0.07 11.16 0.46
N VAL A 226 -1.09 10.96 -0.15
CA VAL A 226 -1.29 9.95 -1.22
C VAL A 226 -1.24 10.53 -2.63
N ALA A 227 -1.29 11.86 -2.78
CA ALA A 227 -1.19 12.50 -4.08
C ALA A 227 0.20 12.32 -4.74
N TYR A 228 0.21 12.45 -6.07
CA TYR A 228 1.37 12.56 -6.97
C TYR A 228 2.19 11.30 -7.23
N SER A 229 1.85 10.16 -6.63
CA SER A 229 2.63 8.91 -6.71
C SER A 229 1.88 7.70 -7.27
N GLY A 230 0.65 7.85 -7.77
CA GLY A 230 -0.08 6.76 -8.44
C GLY A 230 -0.96 5.90 -7.54
N ASN A 231 -1.17 6.36 -6.30
CA ASN A 231 -2.21 5.89 -5.40
C ASN A 231 -3.60 6.05 -6.01
N SER A 232 -4.61 5.36 -5.48
CA SER A 232 -5.99 5.47 -6.01
C SER A 232 -6.98 5.73 -4.92
N THR A 233 -8.06 6.38 -5.28
CA THR A 233 -9.28 6.41 -4.49
C THR A 233 -10.33 5.48 -5.12
N ARG A 234 -11.31 5.05 -4.33
CA ARG A 234 -12.49 4.38 -4.83
C ARG A 234 -13.59 5.40 -5.04
N THR A 235 -14.29 5.26 -6.15
CA THR A 235 -15.29 6.23 -6.61
C THR A 235 -16.59 5.51 -6.89
N GLY A 236 -17.69 5.97 -6.28
CA GLY A 236 -19.01 5.41 -6.52
C GLY A 236 -19.57 5.79 -7.87
N PHE A 237 -19.94 4.77 -8.65
CA PHE A 237 -20.67 4.94 -9.91
C PHE A 237 -22.03 4.24 -9.87
N TRP A 238 -22.61 4.09 -8.67
CA TRP A 238 -23.86 3.35 -8.42
C TRP A 238 -25.15 3.97 -8.96
N SER A 239 -25.17 5.27 -9.20
CA SER A 239 -26.35 6.00 -9.68
C SER A 239 -26.30 6.21 -11.18
N ASP A 240 -27.48 6.34 -11.80
CA ASP A 240 -27.68 6.60 -13.23
C ASP A 240 -26.57 7.51 -13.75
N ILE A 241 -25.70 6.94 -14.59
CA ILE A 241 -24.56 7.65 -15.16
C ILE A 241 -25.03 8.91 -15.86
N THR A 242 -26.27 8.98 -16.35
CA THR A 242 -26.78 10.11 -17.12
C THR A 242 -27.03 11.38 -16.29
N GLN A 243 -27.27 11.29 -14.97
CA GLN A 243 -27.70 12.46 -14.17
C GLN A 243 -26.56 13.36 -13.66
N LEU A 244 -25.32 12.85 -13.55
CA LEU A 244 -24.18 13.56 -12.94
C LEU A 244 -22.92 13.55 -13.85
N GLN A 245 -23.11 13.49 -15.17
CA GLN A 245 -22.02 13.27 -16.13
C GLN A 245 -20.86 14.30 -16.05
N PRO A 246 -21.09 15.63 -15.98
CA PRO A 246 -20.00 16.60 -15.99
C PRO A 246 -19.10 16.51 -14.75
N GLU A 247 -19.68 16.40 -13.55
CA GLU A 247 -18.96 16.38 -12.29
C GLU A 247 -18.12 15.12 -12.15
N ARG A 248 -18.62 13.96 -12.59
CA ARG A 248 -17.86 12.69 -12.57
C ARG A 248 -16.60 12.78 -13.41
N ARG A 249 -16.71 13.30 -14.64
CA ARG A 249 -15.53 13.51 -15.50
C ARG A 249 -14.59 14.54 -14.89
N ALA A 250 -15.11 15.66 -14.40
CA ALA A 250 -14.31 16.70 -13.75
C ALA A 250 -13.56 16.17 -12.52
N TYR A 251 -14.19 15.27 -11.76
CA TYR A 251 -13.60 14.60 -10.60
C TYR A 251 -12.45 13.68 -11.00
N LEU A 252 -12.66 12.80 -11.98
CA LEU A 252 -11.61 11.92 -12.51
C LEU A 252 -10.44 12.72 -13.10
N ASP A 253 -10.73 13.85 -13.77
CA ASP A 253 -9.73 14.79 -14.23
C ASP A 253 -8.98 15.47 -13.07
N ALA A 254 -9.66 15.75 -11.96
CA ALA A 254 -9.02 16.28 -10.75
C ALA A 254 -8.05 15.28 -10.14
N LEU A 255 -8.45 14.00 -10.03
CA LEU A 255 -7.57 12.91 -9.61
C LEU A 255 -6.37 12.77 -10.55
N ARG A 256 -6.61 12.79 -11.87
CA ARG A 256 -5.55 12.72 -12.89
C ARG A 256 -4.51 13.84 -12.72
N ARG A 257 -4.93 15.08 -12.42
CA ARG A 257 -4.02 16.22 -12.20
C ARG A 257 -3.06 16.03 -11.03
N ILE A 258 -3.48 15.27 -10.02
CA ILE A 258 -2.64 14.93 -8.87
C ILE A 258 -2.07 13.51 -8.97
N ASN A 259 -2.02 12.91 -10.17
CA ASN A 259 -1.52 11.55 -10.41
C ASN A 259 -2.13 10.52 -9.44
N MET A 260 -3.43 10.66 -9.18
CA MET A 260 -4.24 9.66 -8.49
C MET A 260 -4.98 8.81 -9.53
N GLY A 261 -5.05 7.52 -9.26
CA GLY A 261 -5.88 6.59 -9.97
C GLY A 261 -7.27 6.49 -9.35
N ALA A 262 -8.14 5.77 -10.04
CA ALA A 262 -9.50 5.55 -9.63
C ALA A 262 -9.86 4.08 -9.75
N ILE A 263 -10.60 3.60 -8.76
CA ILE A 263 -11.30 2.31 -8.77
C ILE A 263 -12.78 2.65 -8.93
N ALA A 264 -13.38 2.21 -10.03
CA ALA A 264 -14.82 2.33 -10.20
C ALA A 264 -15.49 1.27 -9.35
N ASP A 265 -16.36 1.71 -8.45
CA ASP A 265 -17.30 0.83 -7.80
C ASP A 265 -18.50 0.62 -8.73
N GLY A 266 -18.61 -0.61 -9.22
CA GLY A 266 -19.45 -1.00 -10.32
C GLY A 266 -20.90 -1.29 -9.96
N LEU A 267 -21.54 -2.05 -10.83
CA LEU A 267 -22.98 -2.29 -10.80
C LEU A 267 -23.33 -3.43 -9.83
N SER A 268 -23.89 -3.10 -8.67
CA SER A 268 -24.35 -4.07 -7.65
C SER A 268 -25.63 -4.83 -8.06
N PRO A 269 -25.80 -6.11 -7.69
CA PRO A 269 -27.03 -6.89 -7.92
C PRO A 269 -28.30 -6.26 -7.36
N SER A 270 -28.20 -5.50 -6.27
CA SER A 270 -29.35 -4.78 -5.67
C SER A 270 -29.86 -3.62 -6.55
N ARG A 271 -29.07 -3.23 -7.56
CA ARG A 271 -29.27 -2.03 -8.38
C ARG A 271 -29.03 -2.30 -9.86
N ALA A 272 -28.87 -3.57 -10.24
CA ALA A 272 -28.38 -3.98 -11.54
C ALA A 272 -29.33 -3.66 -12.69
N LEU A 273 -30.63 -3.50 -12.39
CA LEU A 273 -31.67 -3.34 -13.40
C LEU A 273 -32.56 -2.13 -13.08
N PRO A 274 -33.28 -1.57 -14.09
CA PRO A 274 -34.23 -0.49 -13.86
C PRO A 274 -35.20 -0.86 -12.72
N HIS A 275 -35.34 0.03 -11.73
CA HIS A 275 -36.18 -0.17 -10.53
C HIS A 275 -35.69 -1.22 -9.52
N GLY A 276 -34.43 -1.65 -9.59
CA GLY A 276 -33.87 -2.61 -8.62
C GLY A 276 -34.33 -4.05 -8.84
N SER A 277 -34.79 -4.40 -10.05
CA SER A 277 -35.05 -5.81 -10.37
C SER A 277 -33.75 -6.60 -10.43
N GLN A 278 -33.81 -7.91 -10.17
CA GLN A 278 -32.70 -8.86 -10.29
C GLN A 278 -32.91 -9.83 -11.46
N ASP A 279 -33.89 -9.52 -12.31
CA ASP A 279 -34.34 -10.35 -13.42
C ASP A 279 -33.31 -10.43 -14.54
N LEU A 280 -32.53 -11.52 -14.52
CA LEU A 280 -31.77 -11.94 -15.68
C LEU A 280 -32.73 -12.36 -16.81
N MET A 281 -32.24 -12.27 -18.05
CA MET A 281 -32.91 -12.87 -19.19
C MET A 281 -33.02 -14.40 -18.99
N PRO A 282 -33.96 -15.10 -19.65
CA PRO A 282 -34.15 -16.55 -19.47
C PRO A 282 -32.90 -17.40 -19.76
N ASP A 283 -31.94 -16.88 -20.52
CA ASP A 283 -30.65 -17.49 -20.80
C ASP A 283 -29.57 -17.23 -19.72
N GLY A 284 -29.94 -16.54 -18.63
CA GLY A 284 -29.05 -16.10 -17.56
C GLY A 284 -28.20 -14.87 -17.92
N GLY A 285 -28.48 -14.20 -19.04
CA GLY A 285 -27.78 -13.00 -19.48
C GLY A 285 -28.34 -11.71 -18.88
N LEU A 286 -27.56 -10.63 -18.96
CA LEU A 286 -28.03 -9.30 -18.60
C LEU A 286 -29.10 -8.77 -19.58
N PRO A 287 -30.14 -8.06 -19.11
CA PRO A 287 -31.07 -7.36 -19.98
C PRO A 287 -30.37 -6.24 -20.76
N GLN A 288 -30.97 -5.83 -21.89
CA GLN A 288 -30.36 -4.87 -22.80
C GLN A 288 -30.06 -3.52 -22.13
N SER A 289 -30.91 -3.05 -21.22
CA SER A 289 -30.70 -1.81 -20.47
C SER A 289 -29.41 -1.82 -19.63
N ALA A 290 -29.11 -2.93 -18.96
CA ALA A 290 -27.87 -3.09 -18.20
C ALA A 290 -26.65 -3.17 -19.13
N LYS A 291 -26.80 -3.82 -20.29
CA LYS A 291 -25.75 -3.87 -21.33
C LYS A 291 -25.45 -2.47 -21.89
N ASP A 292 -26.48 -1.69 -22.20
CA ASP A 292 -26.35 -0.33 -22.71
C ASP A 292 -25.71 0.60 -21.68
N TYR A 293 -26.08 0.46 -20.41
CA TYR A 293 -25.44 1.16 -19.30
C TYR A 293 -23.94 0.87 -19.22
N LEU A 294 -23.55 -0.41 -19.18
CA LEU A 294 -22.15 -0.81 -19.06
C LEU A 294 -21.33 -0.40 -20.29
N ASN A 295 -21.90 -0.52 -21.50
CA ASN A 295 -21.28 -0.04 -22.74
C ASN A 295 -21.06 1.48 -22.70
N GLY A 296 -22.07 2.24 -22.27
CA GLY A 296 -21.98 3.70 -22.09
C GLY A 296 -20.90 4.08 -21.08
N PHE A 297 -20.88 3.41 -19.91
CA PHE A 297 -19.87 3.62 -18.88
C PHE A 297 -18.45 3.43 -19.43
N PHE A 298 -18.16 2.31 -20.10
CA PHE A 298 -16.81 2.05 -20.60
C PHE A 298 -16.43 2.94 -21.79
N ARG A 299 -17.40 3.31 -22.64
CA ARG A 299 -17.18 4.31 -23.71
C ARG A 299 -16.80 5.66 -23.12
N ASP A 300 -17.51 6.11 -22.10
CA ASP A 300 -17.40 7.49 -21.60
C ASP A 300 -16.29 7.64 -20.53
N TYR A 301 -16.03 6.58 -19.76
CA TYR A 301 -15.12 6.64 -18.61
C TYR A 301 -14.07 5.53 -18.55
N GLY A 302 -14.19 4.46 -19.36
CA GLY A 302 -13.29 3.29 -19.25
C GLY A 302 -11.81 3.64 -19.37
N GLY A 303 -11.48 4.67 -20.16
CA GLY A 303 -10.11 5.19 -20.29
C GLY A 303 -9.61 6.02 -19.09
N LEU A 304 -10.34 6.13 -17.99
CA LEU A 304 -9.94 6.89 -16.80
C LEU A 304 -9.72 6.01 -15.56
N PHE A 305 -10.15 4.75 -15.60
CA PHE A 305 -10.06 3.80 -14.49
C PHE A 305 -8.89 2.82 -14.65
N GLN A 306 -8.36 2.36 -13.52
CA GLN A 306 -7.44 1.23 -13.48
C GLN A 306 -8.19 -0.06 -13.14
N TYR A 307 -9.22 0.04 -12.31
CA TYR A 307 -10.02 -1.07 -11.83
C TYR A 307 -11.51 -0.77 -11.98
N TYR A 308 -12.26 -1.81 -12.34
CA TYR A 308 -13.71 -1.86 -12.18
C TYR A 308 -14.00 -2.96 -11.15
N GLU A 309 -14.46 -2.58 -9.96
CA GLU A 309 -14.98 -3.49 -8.96
C GLU A 309 -16.39 -3.93 -9.36
N LEU A 310 -16.66 -5.25 -9.32
CA LEU A 310 -17.93 -5.80 -9.80
C LEU A 310 -19.14 -5.28 -9.01
N SER A 311 -19.06 -5.31 -7.69
CA SER A 311 -20.13 -4.92 -6.77
C SER A 311 -19.57 -4.56 -5.40
N ASN A 312 -20.29 -3.71 -4.67
CA ASN A 312 -20.09 -3.46 -3.25
C ASN A 312 -20.92 -4.46 -2.42
N GLU A 313 -20.24 -5.29 -1.62
CA GLU A 313 -20.84 -6.11 -0.56
C GLU A 313 -22.12 -6.87 -0.98
N PRO A 314 -22.07 -7.73 -2.02
CA PRO A 314 -23.26 -8.33 -2.59
C PRO A 314 -24.10 -9.17 -1.61
N CYS A 315 -23.50 -9.69 -0.52
CA CYS A 315 -24.22 -10.37 0.56
C CYS A 315 -25.24 -9.50 1.31
N MET A 316 -25.13 -8.18 1.23
CA MET A 316 -26.01 -7.25 1.94
C MET A 316 -27.40 -7.13 1.33
N SER A 317 -27.61 -7.65 0.12
CA SER A 317 -28.90 -7.62 -0.59
C SER A 317 -29.28 -9.02 -1.06
N ILE A 318 -30.23 -9.61 -0.34
CA ILE A 318 -30.40 -11.06 -0.15
C ILE A 318 -31.30 -11.69 -1.25
N SER A 319 -30.72 -12.49 -2.16
CA SER A 319 -31.42 -13.56 -2.92
C SER A 319 -30.40 -14.50 -3.60
N GLY A 320 -30.80 -15.71 -4.05
CA GLY A 320 -29.96 -16.56 -4.91
C GLY A 320 -29.71 -15.96 -6.30
N ASP A 321 -30.57 -15.03 -6.72
CA ASP A 321 -30.47 -14.32 -8.00
C ASP A 321 -29.29 -13.32 -7.99
N SER A 322 -28.87 -12.83 -6.81
CA SER A 322 -27.73 -11.89 -6.73
C SER A 322 -26.40 -12.50 -7.18
N MET A 323 -26.16 -13.78 -6.89
CA MET A 323 -24.97 -14.50 -7.40
C MET A 323 -25.00 -14.61 -8.93
N ALA A 324 -26.15 -14.97 -9.48
CA ALA A 324 -26.32 -15.14 -10.92
C ALA A 324 -26.11 -13.80 -11.63
N VAL A 325 -26.60 -12.71 -11.04
CA VAL A 325 -26.38 -11.35 -11.53
C VAL A 325 -24.91 -10.97 -11.49
N ASP A 326 -24.21 -11.15 -10.36
CA ASP A 326 -22.76 -10.85 -10.28
C ASP A 326 -21.97 -11.65 -11.32
N LEU A 327 -22.30 -12.92 -11.52
CA LEU A 327 -21.67 -13.77 -12.52
C LEU A 327 -21.97 -13.29 -13.96
N ALA A 328 -23.19 -12.85 -14.24
CA ALA A 328 -23.58 -12.30 -15.54
C ALA A 328 -22.88 -10.96 -15.81
N VAL A 329 -22.79 -10.08 -14.81
CA VAL A 329 -22.01 -8.83 -14.87
C VAL A 329 -20.53 -9.14 -15.11
N ALA A 330 -19.94 -10.07 -14.36
CA ALA A 330 -18.54 -10.44 -14.52
C ALA A 330 -18.20 -10.92 -15.94
N LYS A 331 -19.00 -11.83 -16.49
CA LYS A 331 -18.85 -12.32 -17.86
C LYS A 331 -18.98 -11.20 -18.89
N TYR A 332 -19.99 -10.35 -18.73
CA TYR A 332 -20.26 -9.30 -19.69
C TYR A 332 -19.19 -8.20 -19.65
N VAL A 333 -18.83 -7.71 -18.45
CA VAL A 333 -17.79 -6.70 -18.26
C VAL A 333 -16.43 -7.19 -18.75
N ASP A 334 -16.05 -8.43 -18.46
CA ASP A 334 -14.80 -9.00 -18.97
C ASP A 334 -14.75 -9.01 -20.51
N SER A 335 -15.91 -9.15 -21.18
CA SER A 335 -16.01 -9.13 -22.64
C SER A 335 -15.96 -7.74 -23.29
N ILE A 336 -16.28 -6.65 -22.56
CA ILE A 336 -16.41 -5.29 -23.14
C ILE A 336 -15.44 -4.26 -22.57
N LYS A 337 -14.85 -4.52 -21.39
CA LYS A 337 -13.96 -3.54 -20.74
C LYS A 337 -12.74 -3.25 -21.61
N PRO A 338 -12.19 -2.01 -21.59
CA PRO A 338 -10.92 -1.73 -22.23
C PRO A 338 -9.81 -2.64 -21.68
N ALA A 339 -8.85 -3.01 -22.52
CA ALA A 339 -7.71 -3.85 -22.11
C ALA A 339 -6.86 -3.23 -20.97
N THR A 340 -6.95 -1.90 -20.80
CA THR A 340 -6.28 -1.14 -19.73
C THR A 340 -6.98 -1.24 -18.37
N VAL A 341 -8.23 -1.70 -18.31
CA VAL A 341 -9.00 -1.82 -17.05
C VAL A 341 -8.95 -3.26 -16.56
N LYS A 342 -8.57 -3.46 -15.30
CA LYS A 342 -8.65 -4.75 -14.61
C LYS A 342 -10.02 -4.90 -13.96
N LEU A 343 -10.65 -6.06 -14.13
CA LEU A 343 -11.85 -6.42 -13.39
C LEU A 343 -11.44 -6.91 -11.99
N ALA A 344 -11.97 -6.29 -10.95
CA ALA A 344 -11.78 -6.72 -9.58
C ALA A 344 -12.99 -7.50 -9.07
N ALA A 345 -12.73 -8.49 -8.22
CA ALA A 345 -13.77 -9.19 -7.49
C ALA A 345 -14.65 -8.19 -6.70
N PRO A 346 -15.90 -8.57 -6.37
CA PRO A 346 -16.72 -7.75 -5.49
C PRO A 346 -15.97 -7.37 -4.21
N GLY A 347 -16.23 -6.16 -3.71
CA GLY A 347 -15.83 -5.74 -2.37
C GLY A 347 -16.58 -6.57 -1.34
N TRP A 348 -16.15 -7.80 -1.12
CA TRP A 348 -16.80 -8.73 -0.21
C TRP A 348 -16.84 -8.17 1.22
N ALA A 349 -17.98 -8.21 1.90
CA ALA A 349 -18.05 -7.85 3.31
C ALA A 349 -17.58 -9.03 4.17
N TYR A 350 -16.79 -8.72 5.20
CA TYR A 350 -16.17 -9.70 6.06
C TYR A 350 -16.23 -9.24 7.53
N GLY A 351 -17.07 -9.89 8.36
CA GLY A 351 -17.07 -9.79 9.83
C GLY A 351 -18.06 -8.79 10.48
N GLY A 352 -19.09 -9.32 11.14
CA GLY A 352 -19.49 -8.92 12.49
C GLY A 352 -20.55 -7.82 12.69
N GLY A 353 -21.19 -7.29 11.65
CA GLY A 353 -22.26 -6.30 11.85
C GLY A 353 -22.85 -5.77 10.56
N ALA A 354 -23.59 -6.65 9.87
CA ALA A 354 -24.15 -6.50 8.52
C ALA A 354 -23.18 -6.92 7.39
N GLY A 355 -22.88 -8.22 7.29
CA GLY A 355 -22.09 -8.79 6.19
C GLY A 355 -20.88 -9.61 6.62
N ASP A 356 -21.06 -10.64 7.46
CA ASP A 356 -20.19 -11.82 7.26
C ASP A 356 -20.52 -12.38 5.85
N PRO A 357 -19.62 -13.08 5.15
CA PRO A 357 -20.03 -13.92 4.03
C PRO A 357 -21.18 -14.78 4.56
N LYS A 358 -22.36 -14.53 4.01
CA LYS A 358 -23.61 -15.11 4.46
C LYS A 358 -24.34 -15.53 3.22
N ASN A 359 -24.95 -16.70 3.29
CA ASN A 359 -25.63 -17.32 2.16
C ASN A 359 -24.62 -17.91 1.15
N TRP A 360 -24.65 -17.47 -0.11
CA TRP A 360 -23.91 -18.12 -1.19
C TRP A 360 -22.43 -17.73 -1.23
N ASP A 361 -22.04 -16.53 -0.80
CA ASP A 361 -20.65 -16.06 -0.83
C ASP A 361 -19.81 -16.52 0.37
N ALA A 362 -20.45 -17.10 1.38
CA ALA A 362 -19.79 -17.89 2.43
C ALA A 362 -19.07 -19.12 1.87
N ASP A 363 -19.50 -19.62 0.72
CA ASP A 363 -18.85 -20.73 0.03
C ASP A 363 -17.70 -20.20 -0.86
N PRO A 364 -16.43 -20.54 -0.56
CA PRO A 364 -15.30 -20.17 -1.40
C PRO A 364 -15.44 -20.64 -2.85
N ALA A 365 -16.14 -21.74 -3.11
CA ALA A 365 -16.37 -22.25 -4.46
C ALA A 365 -17.27 -21.32 -5.27
N ASN A 366 -18.27 -20.68 -4.65
CA ASN A 366 -19.12 -19.70 -5.33
C ASN A 366 -18.36 -18.41 -5.63
N ARG A 367 -17.58 -17.90 -4.67
CA ARG A 367 -16.70 -16.74 -4.90
C ARG A 367 -15.72 -17.03 -6.04
N ARG A 368 -15.11 -18.22 -6.06
CA ARG A 368 -14.21 -18.68 -7.13
C ARG A 368 -14.85 -18.63 -8.52
N ARG A 369 -16.16 -18.93 -8.65
CA ARG A 369 -16.90 -18.89 -9.93
C ARG A 369 -17.03 -17.48 -10.50
N ILE A 370 -17.08 -16.44 -9.66
CA ILE A 370 -17.06 -15.05 -10.11
C ILE A 370 -15.62 -14.61 -10.36
N GLU A 371 -14.73 -14.91 -9.42
CA GLU A 371 -13.33 -14.47 -9.46
C GLU A 371 -12.52 -15.03 -10.63
N GLN A 372 -12.94 -16.13 -11.27
CA GLN A 372 -12.29 -16.62 -12.49
C GLN A 372 -12.29 -15.58 -13.63
N PHE A 373 -13.23 -14.64 -13.64
CA PHE A 373 -13.30 -13.52 -14.60
C PHE A 373 -12.53 -12.28 -14.11
N CYS A 374 -12.11 -12.26 -12.84
CA CYS A 374 -11.45 -11.11 -12.22
C CYS A 374 -9.92 -11.24 -12.31
N GLN A 375 -9.26 -10.13 -12.64
CA GLN A 375 -7.81 -10.00 -12.60
C GLN A 375 -7.29 -9.49 -11.24
N ALA A 376 -8.18 -9.08 -10.33
CA ALA A 376 -7.84 -8.72 -8.95
C ALA A 376 -8.77 -9.39 -7.93
N ILE A 377 -8.19 -9.78 -6.80
CA ILE A 377 -8.87 -10.26 -5.59
C ILE A 377 -9.28 -9.05 -4.77
N ASN A 378 -10.40 -9.12 -4.06
CA ASN A 378 -10.91 -8.02 -3.26
C ASN A 378 -11.48 -8.50 -1.91
N GLY A 379 -11.85 -7.58 -1.02
CA GLY A 379 -12.43 -7.90 0.28
C GLY A 379 -12.31 -6.76 1.27
N HIS A 380 -13.43 -6.23 1.73
CA HIS A 380 -13.48 -5.19 2.74
C HIS A 380 -13.00 -5.73 4.09
N ALA A 381 -12.37 -4.88 4.89
CA ALA A 381 -11.99 -5.27 6.24
C ALA A 381 -11.92 -4.07 7.17
N TYR A 382 -12.73 -4.11 8.22
CA TYR A 382 -12.71 -3.13 9.26
C TYR A 382 -12.06 -3.70 10.54
N ALA A 383 -11.14 -2.93 11.13
CA ALA A 383 -10.38 -3.31 12.32
C ALA A 383 -9.65 -4.66 12.18
N ASP A 384 -9.94 -5.60 13.06
CA ASP A 384 -9.34 -6.94 13.08
C ASP A 384 -10.15 -7.97 12.30
N SER A 385 -11.16 -7.54 11.53
CA SER A 385 -11.93 -8.47 10.69
C SER A 385 -11.04 -9.21 9.70
N TYR A 386 -9.93 -8.65 9.20
CA TYR A 386 -9.06 -9.37 8.26
C TYR A 386 -8.54 -10.71 8.81
N GLU A 387 -8.30 -10.82 10.12
CA GLU A 387 -7.69 -12.00 10.76
C GLU A 387 -8.69 -13.04 11.29
N ARG A 388 -9.98 -12.69 11.33
CA ARG A 388 -11.04 -13.53 11.88
C ARG A 388 -11.55 -14.56 10.88
N ASP A 389 -12.27 -15.56 11.38
CA ASP A 389 -13.12 -16.38 10.53
C ASP A 389 -14.14 -15.44 9.88
N HIS A 390 -14.43 -15.63 8.60
CA HIS A 390 -15.21 -14.65 7.81
C HIS A 390 -14.50 -13.30 7.60
N GLY A 391 -13.16 -13.29 7.68
CA GLY A 391 -12.29 -12.13 7.48
C GLY A 391 -11.64 -12.01 6.11
N SER A 392 -11.26 -10.81 5.64
CA SER A 392 -10.76 -10.62 4.26
C SER A 392 -9.51 -11.41 3.90
N LEU A 393 -8.51 -11.50 4.77
CA LEU A 393 -7.30 -12.30 4.51
C LEU A 393 -7.65 -13.79 4.55
N ILE A 394 -8.34 -14.23 5.61
CA ILE A 394 -8.68 -15.64 5.84
C ILE A 394 -9.63 -16.17 4.75
N GLU A 395 -10.65 -15.42 4.37
CA GLU A 395 -11.62 -15.83 3.36
C GLU A 395 -11.02 -15.88 1.96
N ASN A 396 -10.05 -15.02 1.66
CA ASN A 396 -9.28 -15.14 0.43
C ASN A 396 -8.37 -16.37 0.47
N LEU A 397 -7.76 -16.71 1.61
CA LEU A 397 -7.00 -17.96 1.76
C LEU A 397 -7.89 -19.20 1.56
N LYS A 398 -9.15 -19.17 2.00
CA LYS A 398 -10.10 -20.27 1.73
C LYS A 398 -10.40 -20.47 0.23
N VAL A 399 -10.35 -19.40 -0.58
CA VAL A 399 -10.59 -19.47 -2.04
C VAL A 399 -9.35 -19.96 -2.78
N TYR A 400 -8.16 -19.53 -2.35
CA TYR A 400 -6.91 -19.76 -3.09
C TYR A 400 -6.00 -20.83 -2.48
N GLY A 401 -6.32 -21.31 -1.28
CA GLY A 401 -5.49 -22.24 -0.50
C GLY A 401 -4.28 -21.57 0.14
N ASP A 402 -3.28 -22.39 0.45
CA ASP A 402 -2.00 -21.92 0.98
C ASP A 402 -1.24 -21.08 -0.05
N ILE A 403 -0.76 -19.93 0.41
CA ILE A 403 -0.02 -18.97 -0.42
C ILE A 403 1.44 -18.99 0.00
N THR A 404 2.34 -19.30 -0.94
CA THR A 404 3.79 -19.32 -0.67
C THR A 404 4.46 -18.03 -1.09
N ASP A 405 4.07 -17.39 -2.19
CA ASP A 405 4.81 -16.25 -2.77
C ASP A 405 3.92 -15.03 -3.03
N GLY A 406 3.07 -14.72 -2.04
CA GLY A 406 2.04 -13.71 -2.21
C GLY A 406 0.94 -14.15 -3.17
N TRP A 407 -0.10 -13.31 -3.28
CA TRP A 407 -1.30 -13.65 -4.02
C TRP A 407 -1.03 -13.87 -5.52
N PRO A 408 -1.75 -14.80 -6.17
CA PRO A 408 -1.58 -15.10 -7.60
C PRO A 408 -2.15 -14.02 -8.52
N LYS A 409 -2.85 -13.03 -7.96
CA LYS A 409 -3.48 -11.89 -8.62
C LYS A 409 -3.23 -10.64 -7.79
N ASP A 410 -3.35 -9.47 -8.41
CA ASP A 410 -3.37 -8.20 -7.68
C ASP A 410 -4.41 -8.29 -6.55
N THR A 411 -4.00 -7.96 -5.33
CA THR A 411 -4.91 -7.96 -4.18
C THR A 411 -5.26 -6.54 -3.82
N ILE A 412 -6.52 -6.19 -3.99
CA ILE A 412 -7.04 -4.89 -3.61
C ILE A 412 -7.94 -5.03 -2.37
N ASN A 413 -8.01 -3.99 -1.55
CA ASN A 413 -9.08 -3.83 -0.58
C ASN A 413 -9.69 -2.45 -0.80
N THR A 414 -10.93 -2.41 -1.27
CA THR A 414 -11.63 -1.19 -1.62
C THR A 414 -12.25 -0.46 -0.43
N GLU A 415 -12.35 -1.10 0.74
CA GLU A 415 -12.75 -0.48 2.00
C GLU A 415 -12.06 -1.12 3.22
N CYS A 416 -11.27 -0.31 3.92
CA CYS A 416 -10.74 -0.67 5.23
C CYS A 416 -10.76 0.47 6.25
N GLY A 417 -10.41 0.19 7.51
CA GLY A 417 -10.30 1.20 8.55
C GLY A 417 -10.99 0.80 9.84
N THR A 418 -11.23 1.76 10.72
CA THR A 418 -11.92 1.54 11.99
C THR A 418 -13.06 2.52 12.16
N TYR A 419 -14.10 2.16 12.91
CA TYR A 419 -14.99 3.17 13.48
C TYR A 419 -14.67 3.38 14.96
N ASP A 420 -15.23 4.42 15.54
CA ASP A 420 -14.96 4.85 16.92
C ASP A 420 -15.34 3.82 18.02
N GLY A 421 -15.89 2.64 17.68
CA GLY A 421 -16.11 1.53 18.63
C GLY A 421 -15.12 0.37 18.48
N HIS A 422 -14.25 0.38 17.47
CA HIS A 422 -13.23 -0.65 17.30
C HIS A 422 -12.04 -0.40 18.22
N THR A 423 -11.66 -1.43 18.97
CA THR A 423 -10.56 -1.39 19.94
C THR A 423 -9.65 -2.60 19.79
N ASP A 424 -8.38 -2.38 20.08
CA ASP A 424 -7.39 -3.45 20.15
C ASP A 424 -7.43 -4.19 21.50
N ALA A 425 -6.75 -5.33 21.54
CA ALA A 425 -6.88 -6.27 22.64
C ALA A 425 -6.28 -5.70 23.94
N LYS A 426 -7.03 -5.83 25.05
CA LYS A 426 -6.66 -5.25 26.35
C LYS A 426 -5.40 -5.87 26.95
N ASP A 427 -5.13 -7.13 26.64
CA ASP A 427 -3.97 -7.90 27.08
C ASP A 427 -2.64 -7.37 26.50
N LEU A 428 -2.68 -6.53 25.46
CA LEU A 428 -1.51 -5.82 24.95
C LEU A 428 -0.97 -4.77 25.92
N GLY A 429 -1.69 -4.42 26.99
CA GLY A 429 -1.26 -3.44 28.01
C GLY A 429 -1.15 -2.01 27.47
N ILE A 430 -1.93 -1.68 26.46
CA ILE A 430 -2.00 -0.38 25.78
C ILE A 430 -3.11 0.50 26.40
N THR A 431 -2.94 1.82 26.32
CA THR A 431 -3.95 2.79 26.82
C THR A 431 -4.76 3.47 25.70
N GLN A 432 -4.27 3.47 24.47
CA GLN A 432 -4.90 4.08 23.29
C GLN A 432 -5.36 2.97 22.33
N MET A 433 -6.36 2.20 22.75
CA MET A 433 -6.81 0.98 22.06
C MET A 433 -7.44 1.26 20.69
N HIS A 434 -8.11 2.40 20.50
CA HIS A 434 -8.74 2.73 19.22
C HIS A 434 -7.70 3.16 18.17
N ALA A 435 -6.74 3.99 18.58
CA ALA A 435 -5.60 4.39 17.74
C ALA A 435 -4.74 3.17 17.38
N SER A 436 -4.49 2.28 18.35
CA SER A 436 -3.80 1.01 18.18
C SER A 436 -4.45 0.12 17.11
N MET A 437 -5.78 -0.06 17.18
CA MET A 437 -6.49 -0.88 16.21
C MET A 437 -6.40 -0.30 14.80
N PHE A 438 -6.54 1.02 14.65
CA PHE A 438 -6.42 1.67 13.35
C PHE A 438 -5.00 1.54 12.77
N ASP A 439 -3.97 1.70 13.61
CA ASP A 439 -2.58 1.48 13.23
C ASP A 439 -2.35 0.03 12.76
N ARG A 440 -2.86 -0.95 13.52
CA ARG A 440 -2.76 -2.38 13.18
C ARG A 440 -3.46 -2.72 11.88
N ASP A 441 -4.66 -2.17 11.65
CA ASP A 441 -5.40 -2.34 10.40
C ASP A 441 -4.60 -1.82 9.18
N MET A 442 -4.01 -0.62 9.27
CA MET A 442 -3.16 -0.08 8.21
C MET A 442 -1.93 -0.97 7.95
N ARG A 443 -1.26 -1.44 9.01
CA ARG A 443 -0.08 -2.32 8.89
C ARG A 443 -0.45 -3.67 8.27
N ALA A 444 -1.58 -4.27 8.65
CA ALA A 444 -2.07 -5.52 8.07
C ALA A 444 -2.24 -5.40 6.55
N HIS A 445 -2.95 -4.35 6.11
CA HIS A 445 -3.19 -4.10 4.69
C HIS A 445 -1.91 -3.74 3.91
N ILE A 446 -0.93 -3.08 4.53
CA ILE A 446 0.41 -2.95 3.94
C ILE A 446 1.08 -4.32 3.77
N GLY A 447 0.84 -5.27 4.67
CA GLY A 447 1.40 -6.60 4.64
C GLY A 447 0.85 -7.48 3.49
N PHE A 448 -0.46 -7.50 3.25
CA PHE A 448 -1.08 -8.44 2.30
C PHE A 448 -1.70 -7.81 1.04
N CYS A 449 -2.15 -6.54 1.05
CA CYS A 449 -2.80 -5.91 -0.11
C CYS A 449 -1.82 -5.15 -0.98
N ASP A 450 -1.87 -5.33 -2.30
CA ASP A 450 -1.18 -4.49 -3.28
C ASP A 450 -1.75 -3.09 -3.34
N ARG A 451 -3.06 -2.94 -3.16
CA ARG A 451 -3.72 -1.64 -3.07
C ARG A 451 -4.80 -1.67 -2.02
N PHE A 452 -4.93 -0.63 -1.21
CA PHE A 452 -6.08 -0.51 -0.34
C PHE A 452 -6.58 0.92 -0.20
N VAL A 453 -7.87 1.06 0.09
CA VAL A 453 -8.57 2.33 0.24
C VAL A 453 -9.24 2.35 1.59
N ALA A 454 -8.86 3.29 2.45
CA ALA A 454 -9.48 3.47 3.74
C ALA A 454 -10.82 4.22 3.61
N PHE A 455 -11.77 3.87 4.48
CA PHE A 455 -13.07 4.50 4.62
C PHE A 455 -13.15 5.20 5.99
N ALA A 456 -13.57 6.46 6.09
CA ALA A 456 -14.06 7.38 5.05
C ALA A 456 -13.34 8.73 5.16
N LEU A 457 -13.15 9.47 4.06
CA LEU A 457 -12.54 10.80 4.11
C LEU A 457 -13.38 11.75 4.98
N MET A 458 -14.62 11.95 4.57
CA MET A 458 -15.71 12.59 5.30
C MET A 458 -17.04 12.16 4.67
N GLY A 459 -18.14 12.23 5.39
CA GLY A 459 -19.45 11.83 4.88
C GLY A 459 -20.44 11.44 5.95
N ASN A 460 -21.41 10.61 5.54
CA ASN A 460 -22.60 10.26 6.33
C ASN A 460 -22.34 9.17 7.39
N ASP A 461 -21.11 8.66 7.46
CA ASP A 461 -20.65 7.75 8.49
C ASP A 461 -19.60 8.43 9.41
N PRO A 462 -19.99 9.46 10.20
CA PRO A 462 -19.07 10.19 11.06
C PRO A 462 -18.08 9.32 11.83
N PRO A 463 -18.48 8.19 12.46
CA PRO A 463 -17.55 7.34 13.19
C PRO A 463 -16.37 6.81 12.38
N PHE A 464 -16.42 6.81 11.05
CA PHE A 464 -15.31 6.41 10.16
C PHE A 464 -14.50 7.58 9.59
N ASN A 465 -15.00 8.82 9.72
CA ASN A 465 -14.42 9.97 9.01
C ASN A 465 -12.97 10.24 9.44
N PHE A 466 -12.10 10.50 8.48
CA PHE A 466 -10.74 10.96 8.73
C PHE A 466 -10.73 12.43 9.12
N LEU A 467 -11.65 13.21 8.57
CA LEU A 467 -11.74 14.64 8.74
C LEU A 467 -12.97 15.06 9.55
N THR A 468 -12.84 16.20 10.20
CA THR A 468 -13.91 16.97 10.84
C THR A 468 -13.92 18.38 10.26
N GLY A 469 -14.99 19.13 10.51
CA GLY A 469 -15.19 20.49 9.98
C GLY A 469 -16.20 20.53 8.84
N ASP A 470 -16.26 21.65 8.14
CA ASP A 470 -17.12 21.83 6.97
C ASP A 470 -16.37 21.42 5.71
N TYR A 471 -16.88 20.43 4.98
CA TYR A 471 -16.26 19.94 3.75
C TYR A 471 -16.10 21.01 2.68
N ALA A 472 -17.00 22.00 2.59
CA ALA A 472 -16.88 23.09 1.63
C ALA A 472 -15.78 24.09 2.00
N ARG A 473 -15.26 24.02 3.23
CA ARG A 473 -14.33 25.00 3.82
C ARG A 473 -13.05 24.32 4.34
N PRO A 474 -12.04 24.10 3.46
CA PRO A 474 -10.79 23.46 3.85
C PRO A 474 -10.06 24.13 5.03
N ASP A 475 -10.24 25.43 5.23
CA ASP A 475 -9.69 26.17 6.37
C ASP A 475 -10.22 25.71 7.73
N THR A 476 -11.34 24.97 7.75
CA THR A 476 -11.96 24.44 8.97
C THR A 476 -11.61 22.98 9.23
N TRP A 477 -10.89 22.31 8.31
CA TRP A 477 -10.63 20.89 8.44
C TRP A 477 -9.62 20.56 9.53
N ALA A 478 -9.94 19.52 10.31
CA ALA A 478 -9.04 18.92 11.28
C ALA A 478 -9.11 17.38 11.22
N GLY A 479 -8.01 16.72 11.55
CA GLY A 479 -7.97 15.26 11.69
C GLY A 479 -8.90 14.79 12.82
N ARG A 480 -9.70 13.75 12.57
CA ARG A 480 -10.62 13.19 13.56
C ARG A 480 -9.85 12.43 14.65
N PRO A 481 -9.96 12.84 15.92
CA PRO A 481 -9.29 12.16 17.03
C PRO A 481 -9.93 10.80 17.32
N PHE A 482 -9.16 9.92 17.96
CA PHE A 482 -9.71 8.67 18.49
C PHE A 482 -10.33 8.90 19.89
N PRO A 483 -11.36 8.12 20.30
CA PRO A 483 -12.07 8.32 21.57
C PRO A 483 -11.20 8.27 22.83
N ASP A 484 -10.15 7.45 22.85
CA ASP A 484 -9.26 7.23 24.00
C ASP A 484 -7.85 7.81 23.81
N ALA A 485 -7.66 8.61 22.75
CA ALA A 485 -6.36 9.19 22.42
C ALA A 485 -6.36 10.71 22.62
N PRO A 486 -5.18 11.30 22.91
CA PRO A 486 -4.99 12.74 22.79
C PRO A 486 -5.42 13.25 21.41
N ALA A 487 -5.89 14.50 21.31
CA ALA A 487 -6.42 15.04 20.05
C ALA A 487 -5.40 15.07 18.89
N ASP A 488 -4.11 15.08 19.22
CA ASP A 488 -2.99 14.99 18.29
C ASP A 488 -2.58 13.57 17.90
N ASP A 489 -3.21 12.52 18.45
CA ASP A 489 -3.20 11.18 17.84
C ASP A 489 -4.54 10.91 17.18
N ASN A 490 -4.57 11.13 15.87
CA ASN A 490 -5.78 11.13 15.05
C ASN A 490 -5.57 10.32 13.77
N ARG A 491 -6.66 10.00 13.08
CA ARG A 491 -6.66 9.16 11.87
C ARG A 491 -5.74 9.69 10.77
N VAL A 492 -5.70 11.02 10.59
CA VAL A 492 -4.83 11.68 9.61
C VAL A 492 -3.36 11.44 9.97
N LYS A 493 -2.95 11.63 11.23
CA LYS A 493 -1.57 11.40 11.67
C LYS A 493 -1.10 9.97 11.40
N ILE A 494 -1.88 8.98 11.85
CA ILE A 494 -1.51 7.56 11.67
C ILE A 494 -1.48 7.20 10.19
N PHE A 495 -2.51 7.55 9.42
CA PHE A 495 -2.55 7.22 7.99
C PHE A 495 -1.42 7.88 7.22
N ARG A 496 -1.14 9.16 7.48
CA ARG A 496 -0.05 9.89 6.81
C ARG A 496 1.31 9.28 7.12
N ARG A 497 1.56 8.86 8.36
CA ARG A 497 2.80 8.17 8.74
C ARG A 497 3.05 6.96 7.82
N TYR A 498 2.02 6.16 7.57
CA TYR A 498 2.09 5.00 6.68
C TYR A 498 2.14 5.39 5.20
N ALA A 499 1.28 6.30 4.74
CA ALA A 499 1.25 6.73 3.33
C ALA A 499 2.60 7.32 2.88
N LEU A 500 3.23 8.14 3.73
CA LEU A 500 4.51 8.75 3.44
C LEU A 500 5.69 7.76 3.50
N ALA A 501 5.55 6.66 4.25
CA ALA A 501 6.58 5.64 4.37
C ALA A 501 6.46 4.52 3.32
N TYR A 502 5.25 4.16 2.88
CA TYR A 502 4.99 2.97 2.06
C TYR A 502 4.34 3.28 0.70
N ALA A 503 3.55 4.36 0.60
CA ALA A 503 2.75 4.69 -0.60
C ALA A 503 3.28 5.91 -1.38
N THR A 504 4.54 6.28 -1.18
CA THR A 504 5.22 7.35 -1.91
C THR A 504 6.16 6.78 -2.97
N HIS A 505 5.64 6.59 -4.17
CA HIS A 505 6.35 5.92 -5.26
C HIS A 505 7.12 6.88 -6.17
N GLY A 506 8.16 6.36 -6.79
CA GLY A 506 9.01 7.09 -7.72
C GLY A 506 10.46 6.67 -7.60
N ARG A 507 11.30 7.23 -8.48
CA ARG A 507 12.74 6.93 -8.43
C ARG A 507 13.33 7.50 -7.14
N PRO A 508 13.97 6.68 -6.29
CA PRO A 508 14.60 7.16 -5.07
C PRO A 508 15.73 8.14 -5.39
N LEU A 509 15.82 9.22 -4.62
CA LEU A 509 16.91 10.18 -4.72
C LEU A 509 18.04 9.81 -3.75
N PRO A 510 19.32 9.92 -4.17
CA PRO A 510 20.45 9.73 -3.27
C PRO A 510 20.41 10.71 -2.10
N TYR A 511 20.70 10.24 -0.88
CA TYR A 511 20.78 11.10 0.29
C TYR A 511 21.68 10.54 1.38
N VAL A 512 22.08 11.42 2.30
CA VAL A 512 22.78 11.05 3.54
C VAL A 512 22.15 11.76 4.73
N TYR A 513 22.22 11.13 5.91
CA TYR A 513 21.99 11.81 7.18
C TYR A 513 23.19 12.70 7.51
N ARG A 514 22.94 13.97 7.77
CA ARG A 514 23.94 14.94 8.24
C ARG A 514 24.17 14.87 9.74
N ASN A 515 23.22 14.29 10.48
CA ASN A 515 23.31 13.99 11.91
C ASN A 515 23.20 12.47 12.16
N PRO A 516 24.06 11.63 11.55
CA PRO A 516 23.88 10.17 11.52
C PRO A 516 23.82 9.55 12.93
N ALA A 517 24.50 10.13 13.93
CA ALA A 517 24.44 9.67 15.32
C ALA A 517 23.03 9.81 15.94
N GLN A 518 22.24 10.81 15.54
CA GLN A 518 20.88 10.99 16.03
C GLN A 518 19.88 10.04 15.36
N ALA A 519 20.11 9.69 14.09
CA ALA A 519 19.28 8.73 13.35
C ALA A 519 19.70 7.26 13.59
N ALA A 520 20.89 7.03 14.16
CA ALA A 520 21.48 5.70 14.26
C ALA A 520 20.58 4.72 15.02
N ASN A 521 20.16 3.64 14.36
CA ASN A 521 19.30 2.61 14.92
C ASN A 521 17.99 3.15 15.51
N ARG A 522 17.45 4.24 14.94
CA ARG A 522 16.15 4.81 15.29
C ARG A 522 15.15 4.55 14.17
N ILE A 523 13.90 4.27 14.53
CA ILE A 523 12.79 3.99 13.59
C ILE A 523 12.23 5.28 12.95
N VAL A 524 13.14 6.06 12.38
CA VAL A 524 12.91 7.34 11.73
C VAL A 524 13.34 7.22 10.28
N LEU A 525 12.48 7.59 9.34
CA LEU A 525 12.72 7.40 7.90
C LEU A 525 12.77 8.75 7.18
N PHE A 526 13.64 8.82 6.17
CA PHE A 526 13.57 9.86 5.16
C PHE A 526 13.39 9.18 3.80
N ARG A 527 12.30 9.51 3.09
CA ARG A 527 11.95 8.90 1.80
C ARG A 527 11.88 9.98 0.73
N PRO A 528 12.97 10.21 -0.02
CA PRO A 528 12.99 11.18 -1.11
C PRO A 528 12.77 10.49 -2.46
N VAL A 529 11.76 10.92 -3.22
CA VAL A 529 11.47 10.36 -4.54
C VAL A 529 11.27 11.44 -5.60
N ASP A 530 11.67 11.09 -6.81
CA ASP A 530 11.37 11.81 -8.05
C ASP A 530 10.30 11.04 -8.83
N THR A 531 9.12 11.65 -8.93
CA THR A 531 7.96 11.03 -9.58
C THR A 531 8.00 11.13 -11.11
N SER A 532 8.93 11.89 -11.70
CA SER A 532 9.04 12.07 -13.16
C SER A 532 9.43 10.79 -13.91
N ALA A 533 9.96 9.79 -13.21
CA ALA A 533 10.29 8.49 -13.76
C ALA A 533 9.14 7.47 -13.64
N LEU A 534 8.02 7.83 -13.00
CA LEU A 534 6.85 6.96 -12.97
C LEU A 534 6.29 6.83 -14.39
N PRO A 535 5.95 5.62 -14.85
CA PRO A 535 5.26 5.47 -16.11
C PRO A 535 3.90 6.19 -16.04
N PRO A 536 3.39 6.70 -17.17
CA PRO A 536 2.02 7.19 -17.23
C PRO A 536 1.05 6.14 -16.69
N MET A 537 0.12 6.58 -15.85
CA MET A 537 -0.87 5.69 -15.26
C MET A 537 -1.70 5.02 -16.34
N ILE A 538 -1.78 3.69 -16.31
CA ILE A 538 -2.58 2.90 -17.25
C ILE A 538 -4.04 3.35 -17.18
N GLY A 539 -4.70 3.51 -18.33
CA GLY A 539 -6.02 4.14 -18.43
C GLY A 539 -5.88 5.66 -18.54
N SER A 540 -5.89 6.38 -17.42
CA SER A 540 -6.01 7.84 -17.38
C SER A 540 -4.87 8.63 -18.03
N GLY A 541 -3.70 8.01 -18.21
CA GLY A 541 -2.49 8.66 -18.71
C GLY A 541 -1.92 9.69 -17.73
N ALA A 542 -2.33 9.67 -16.46
CA ALA A 542 -1.84 10.59 -15.45
C ALA A 542 -0.31 10.49 -15.32
N THR A 543 0.35 11.64 -15.19
CA THR A 543 1.79 11.74 -14.95
C THR A 543 2.07 12.75 -13.85
N SER A 544 3.21 12.59 -13.18
CA SER A 544 3.69 13.51 -12.16
C SER A 544 5.16 13.82 -12.40
N ARG A 545 5.59 15.00 -11.97
CA ARG A 545 7.00 15.42 -12.00
C ARG A 545 7.44 16.07 -10.69
N LYS A 546 6.68 15.81 -9.62
CA LYS A 546 6.97 16.31 -8.28
C LYS A 546 8.20 15.62 -7.70
N ILE A 547 8.92 16.34 -6.86
CA ILE A 547 9.85 15.75 -5.90
C ILE A 547 9.14 15.69 -4.55
N LEU A 548 9.02 14.48 -4.00
CA LEU A 548 8.39 14.24 -2.70
C LEU A 548 9.50 13.92 -1.69
N LEU A 549 9.62 14.71 -0.63
CA LEU A 549 10.64 14.52 0.41
C LEU A 549 9.92 14.31 1.75
N ASN A 550 9.90 13.06 2.21
CA ASN A 550 9.10 12.67 3.37
C ASN A 550 10.00 12.39 4.57
N PHE A 551 9.66 12.96 5.72
CA PHE A 551 10.24 12.64 7.03
C PHE A 551 9.18 11.93 7.86
N VAL A 552 9.53 10.80 8.48
CA VAL A 552 8.57 9.97 9.22
C VAL A 552 9.20 9.49 10.53
N ASN A 553 8.48 9.59 11.63
CA ASN A 553 8.86 9.05 12.93
C ASN A 553 7.89 7.92 13.34
N PHE A 554 8.38 6.69 13.49
CA PHE A 554 7.61 5.55 14.02
C PHE A 554 7.78 5.33 15.53
N ASP A 555 8.60 6.16 16.18
CA ASP A 555 8.67 6.21 17.63
C ASP A 555 7.43 6.93 18.16
N ASN A 556 6.61 6.21 18.93
CA ASN A 556 5.38 6.75 19.53
C ASN A 556 5.61 7.33 20.93
N ALA A 557 6.86 7.37 21.42
CA ALA A 557 7.21 7.91 22.73
C ALA A 557 8.25 9.05 22.68
N ALA A 558 9.11 9.11 21.65
CA ALA A 558 10.19 10.08 21.58
C ALA A 558 10.17 10.94 20.32
N SER A 559 10.61 12.18 20.49
CA SER A 559 10.90 13.10 19.40
C SER A 559 12.29 12.87 18.83
N HIS A 560 12.44 13.06 17.52
CA HIS A 560 13.72 12.89 16.82
C HIS A 560 13.96 14.04 15.85
N THR A 561 15.20 14.53 15.79
CA THR A 561 15.62 15.49 14.78
C THR A 561 16.34 14.75 13.65
N LEU A 562 15.89 14.98 12.41
CA LEU A 562 16.50 14.46 11.20
C LEU A 562 17.09 15.62 10.39
N ALA A 563 18.39 15.61 10.18
CA ALA A 563 19.08 16.49 9.24
C ALA A 563 19.57 15.65 8.06
N VAL A 564 19.15 15.99 6.84
CA VAL A 564 19.46 15.23 5.63
C VAL A 564 20.06 16.13 4.57
N ARG A 565 20.87 15.52 3.70
CA ARG A 565 21.34 16.11 2.45
C ARG A 565 20.91 15.21 1.32
N VAL A 566 20.01 15.71 0.48
CA VAL A 566 19.48 14.98 -0.70
C VAL A 566 20.11 15.53 -1.97
N GLN A 567 20.46 14.65 -2.90
CA GLN A 567 20.89 15.02 -4.24
C GLN A 567 19.65 15.35 -5.09
N MET A 568 19.59 16.58 -5.59
CA MET A 568 18.45 17.05 -6.36
C MET A 568 18.65 16.80 -7.86
N PRO A 569 17.59 16.48 -8.62
CA PRO A 569 17.71 16.23 -10.06
C PRO A 569 18.24 17.43 -10.84
N ARG A 570 17.99 18.65 -10.36
CA ARG A 570 18.42 19.91 -10.98
C ARG A 570 18.87 20.93 -9.93
N LYS A 571 19.82 21.77 -10.30
CA LYS A 571 20.15 23.00 -9.58
C LYS A 571 19.09 24.05 -9.83
N GLY A 572 18.72 24.82 -8.81
CA GLY A 572 17.81 25.95 -8.94
C GLY A 572 16.84 26.08 -7.78
N THR A 573 15.81 26.89 -7.98
CA THR A 573 14.76 27.10 -7.00
C THR A 573 13.60 26.15 -7.22
N TYR A 574 13.32 25.35 -6.21
CA TYR A 574 12.15 24.49 -6.08
C TYR A 574 11.06 25.26 -5.34
N THR A 575 9.83 25.20 -5.83
CA THR A 575 8.66 25.82 -5.20
C THR A 575 7.62 24.77 -4.92
N GLY A 576 6.84 24.92 -3.87
CA GLY A 576 5.76 23.99 -3.59
C GLY A 576 5.19 24.22 -2.22
N GLU A 577 4.86 23.12 -1.54
CA GLU A 577 4.27 23.15 -0.21
C GLU A 577 4.98 22.17 0.73
N ARG A 578 5.02 22.55 2.00
CA ARG A 578 5.34 21.69 3.12
C ARG A 578 4.05 21.38 3.85
N ILE A 579 3.83 20.11 4.11
CA ILE A 579 2.72 19.62 4.91
C ILE A 579 3.28 19.04 6.22
N GLY A 580 3.15 19.79 7.30
CA GLY A 580 3.60 19.45 8.65
C GLY A 580 2.65 18.53 9.43
N PRO A 581 2.99 18.27 10.71
CA PRO A 581 2.27 17.33 11.57
C PRO A 581 1.02 17.93 12.25
N GLN A 582 0.74 19.21 12.05
CA GLN A 582 -0.38 19.90 12.71
C GLN A 582 -1.73 19.23 12.37
N ASN A 583 -2.64 19.22 13.35
CA ASN A 583 -3.95 18.56 13.23
C ASN A 583 -4.91 19.26 12.26
N ALA A 584 -4.79 20.59 12.10
CA ALA A 584 -5.64 21.36 11.20
C ALA A 584 -4.98 21.55 9.83
N TYR A 585 -5.73 21.39 8.76
CA TYR A 585 -5.21 21.48 7.39
C TYR A 585 -4.49 22.81 7.12
N ARG A 586 -5.10 23.92 7.56
CA ARG A 586 -4.56 25.28 7.40
C ARG A 586 -3.19 25.46 8.07
N ASP A 587 -2.98 24.79 9.22
CA ASP A 587 -1.78 24.96 10.05
C ASP A 587 -0.69 23.97 9.63
N ALA A 588 -1.09 22.82 9.07
CA ALA A 588 -0.18 21.83 8.52
C ALA A 588 0.47 22.33 7.22
N ARG A 589 -0.28 23.06 6.39
CA ARG A 589 0.16 23.44 5.05
C ARG A 589 0.84 24.81 5.04
N SER A 590 2.08 24.86 4.54
CA SER A 590 2.78 26.12 4.28
C SER A 590 3.45 26.13 2.89
N PRO A 591 3.44 27.27 2.17
CA PRO A 591 4.19 27.39 0.94
C PRO A 591 5.70 27.39 1.22
N VAL A 592 6.48 26.77 0.34
CA VAL A 592 7.94 26.72 0.46
C VAL A 592 8.63 27.12 -0.84
N ARG A 593 9.79 27.75 -0.69
CA ARG A 593 10.72 28.09 -1.76
C ARG A 593 12.13 27.70 -1.32
N LEU A 594 12.69 26.66 -1.94
CA LEU A 594 13.96 26.05 -1.55
C LEU A 594 14.96 26.17 -2.70
N THR A 595 16.13 26.73 -2.42
CA THR A 595 17.20 26.85 -3.43
C THR A 595 18.19 25.71 -3.25
N ALA A 596 18.27 24.83 -4.24
CA ALA A 596 19.21 23.72 -4.26
C ALA A 596 20.40 24.03 -5.17
N GLY A 597 21.60 23.66 -4.70
CA GLY A 597 22.79 23.51 -5.52
C GLY A 597 22.69 22.23 -6.35
N ARG A 598 23.67 21.32 -6.20
CA ARG A 598 23.46 19.89 -6.57
C ARG A 598 22.73 19.11 -5.47
N THR A 599 22.73 19.66 -4.27
CA THR A 599 22.08 19.07 -3.10
C THR A 599 21.17 20.10 -2.45
N LEU A 600 20.23 19.58 -1.66
CA LEU A 600 19.36 20.33 -0.78
C LEU A 600 19.53 19.76 0.63
N ASP A 601 19.76 20.65 1.59
CA ASP A 601 19.84 20.29 3.00
C ASP A 601 18.51 20.63 3.67
N LEU A 602 17.99 19.71 4.47
CA LEU A 602 16.73 19.87 5.19
C LEU A 602 16.92 19.37 6.63
N THR A 603 16.24 20.01 7.56
CA THR A 603 16.19 19.57 8.95
C THR A 603 14.75 19.65 9.45
N GLU A 604 14.27 18.56 10.03
CA GLU A 604 12.96 18.49 10.68
C GLU A 604 13.10 17.88 12.07
N THR A 605 12.37 18.41 13.04
CA THR A 605 12.17 17.79 14.35
C THR A 605 10.77 17.22 14.36
N LEU A 606 10.66 15.90 14.48
CA LEU A 606 9.41 15.17 14.52
C LEU A 606 9.12 14.75 15.96
N GLY A 607 7.96 15.13 16.47
CA GLY A 607 7.38 14.55 17.68
C GLY A 607 7.01 13.07 17.50
N PRO A 608 6.52 12.43 18.57
CA PRO A 608 6.13 11.04 18.54
C PRO A 608 5.07 10.75 17.47
N GLY A 609 5.37 9.81 16.58
CA GLY A 609 4.47 9.39 15.51
C GLY A 609 4.26 10.40 14.39
N GLU A 610 4.97 11.53 14.39
CA GLU A 610 4.76 12.61 13.43
C GLU A 610 5.40 12.35 12.06
N ALA A 611 4.88 13.03 11.05
CA ALA A 611 5.44 13.03 9.71
C ALA A 611 5.35 14.41 9.05
N VAL A 612 6.31 14.71 8.19
CA VAL A 612 6.40 15.94 7.39
C VAL A 612 6.66 15.57 5.94
N GLN A 613 5.99 16.25 5.01
CA GLN A 613 6.25 16.07 3.57
C GLN A 613 6.53 17.42 2.91
N TYR A 614 7.52 17.45 2.03
CA TYR A 614 7.68 18.51 1.03
C TYR A 614 7.24 17.99 -0.32
N ILE A 615 6.36 18.73 -0.99
CA ILE A 615 5.89 18.46 -2.35
C ILE A 615 6.41 19.58 -3.23
N LEU A 616 7.46 19.30 -4.00
CA LEU A 616 8.22 20.32 -4.72
C LEU A 616 8.06 20.19 -6.23
N GLU A 617 7.85 21.32 -6.89
CA GLU A 617 8.03 21.47 -8.32
C GLU A 617 9.50 21.71 -8.64
N PRO A 618 10.08 20.97 -9.61
CA PRO A 618 11.43 21.24 -10.07
C PRO A 618 11.53 22.60 -10.77
N PRO A 619 12.72 23.22 -10.79
CA PRO A 619 12.96 24.45 -11.53
C PRO A 619 12.51 24.32 -12.99
N ARG A 620 11.77 25.32 -13.50
CA ARG A 620 11.40 25.38 -14.92
C ARG A 620 12.65 25.44 -15.78
N ASN A 621 12.67 24.71 -16.89
CA ASN A 621 13.72 24.85 -17.89
C ASN A 621 13.66 26.25 -18.48
N SER A 622 14.78 26.98 -18.50
CA SER A 622 14.89 28.27 -19.18
C SER A 622 14.73 28.18 -20.71
N ASN A 623 14.60 26.97 -21.27
CA ASN A 623 14.47 26.71 -22.71
C ASN A 623 13.06 26.33 -23.20
N THR A 624 12.03 26.33 -22.33
CA THR A 624 10.64 26.19 -22.77
C THR A 624 9.91 27.53 -22.59
N ARG A 625 10.19 28.46 -23.49
CA ARG A 625 9.29 29.60 -23.78
C ARG A 625 8.51 29.22 -25.04
N LYS A 626 7.20 29.40 -24.96
CA LYS A 626 6.13 29.10 -25.95
C LYS A 626 5.47 27.74 -25.80
N GLU A 627 4.61 27.62 -24.79
CA GLU A 627 3.32 26.97 -25.01
C GLU A 627 2.23 27.98 -24.67
N ASN A 628 1.30 28.13 -25.60
CA ASN A 628 0.26 29.14 -25.63
C ASN A 628 -0.71 28.94 -24.48
N HIS A 629 -1.04 30.02 -23.77
CA HIS A 629 -2.29 30.12 -23.04
C HIS A 629 -3.44 30.15 -24.07
N PRO A 630 -4.44 29.25 -24.01
CA PRO A 630 -5.76 29.60 -24.50
C PRO A 630 -6.38 30.58 -23.50
N GLN A 631 -6.95 31.66 -24.03
CA GLN A 631 -7.86 32.55 -23.31
C GLN A 631 -9.11 31.81 -22.86
#